data_AF-A0A7S3W0T9-F1
#
_entry.id   AF-A0A7S3W0T9-F1
#
_cell.length_a   1.000
_cell.length_b   1.000
_cell.length_c   1.000
_cell.angle_alpha   90.00
_cell.angle_beta   90.00
_cell.angle_gamma   90.00
#
_symmetry.space_group_name_H-M   'P 1'
#
loop_
_entity.id
_entity.type
_entity.pdbx_description
1 polymer ?
#
loop_
_entity_poly.entity_id
_entity_poly.type
_entity_poly.pdbx_seq_one_letter_code
_entity_poly.pdbx_strand_id
1 'polypeptide(L)'
;YQTMAGAVDGPPPDAAYSPEIPVPEHFQMFASVQEEFYQYDVYARVALFTGFVCFLDGLPYYGLGQINIELRAFWVAYATVFIIAVTLGLILRFDIIPTKDSGKKHKLPHCEWFGPLAVLPASIAMSLDFQVQYSPTSMAFCWICIFVAYIMQAVFALRMLELILPDQLREAADDKVGAVWYPKQWLVPSSM
;
A
#
# COMPACT_ATOMS: atom_id res chain seq x y z
N TYR A 1 -41.19 11.06 34.79
CA TYR A 1 -41.03 10.35 33.52
C TYR A 1 -39.62 9.79 33.45
N GLN A 2 -39.42 8.69 34.16
CA GLN A 2 -38.19 7.92 34.27
C GLN A 2 -38.65 6.46 34.35
N THR A 3 -38.30 5.67 33.34
CA THR A 3 -38.45 4.19 33.25
C THR A 3 -38.10 3.82 31.80
N MET A 4 -37.16 2.95 31.46
CA MET A 4 -36.25 2.09 32.20
C MET A 4 -35.02 1.86 31.31
N ALA A 5 -33.83 1.83 31.90
CA ALA A 5 -32.67 1.19 31.29
C ALA A 5 -32.95 -0.32 31.21
N GLY A 6 -33.16 -0.84 30.00
CA GLY A 6 -33.50 -2.24 29.76
C GLY A 6 -32.31 -3.14 30.06
N ALA A 7 -32.43 -3.92 31.12
CA ALA A 7 -31.58 -5.06 31.40
C ALA A 7 -31.80 -6.16 30.35
N VAL A 8 -30.71 -6.85 30.02
CA VAL A 8 -30.65 -8.00 29.12
C VAL A 8 -31.31 -9.20 29.82
N ASP A 9 -32.62 -9.36 29.64
CA ASP A 9 -33.29 -10.61 29.96
C ASP A 9 -33.26 -11.52 28.72
N GLY A 10 -32.60 -12.67 28.85
CA GLY A 10 -32.60 -13.72 27.84
C GLY A 10 -34.02 -14.22 27.53
N PRO A 11 -34.25 -14.82 26.34
CA PRO A 11 -35.60 -15.17 25.91
C PRO A 11 -36.22 -16.25 26.82
N PRO A 12 -37.54 -16.20 27.05
CA PRO A 12 -38.25 -17.17 27.87
C PRO A 12 -38.19 -18.59 27.25
N PRO A 13 -38.17 -19.65 28.08
CA PRO A 13 -37.85 -21.02 27.65
C PRO A 13 -38.87 -21.70 26.72
N ASP A 14 -40.00 -21.05 26.44
CA ASP A 14 -41.11 -21.65 25.66
C ASP A 14 -41.34 -20.96 24.30
N ALA A 15 -40.44 -20.08 23.88
CA ALA A 15 -40.50 -19.49 22.54
C ALA A 15 -39.92 -20.47 21.51
N ALA A 16 -40.80 -20.99 20.65
CA ALA A 16 -40.42 -21.65 19.41
C ALA A 16 -39.28 -20.89 18.72
N TYR A 17 -38.26 -21.63 18.29
CA TYR A 17 -37.05 -21.13 17.63
C TYR A 17 -37.42 -20.27 16.42
N SER A 18 -37.59 -18.96 16.63
CA SER A 18 -37.70 -17.99 15.55
C SER A 18 -36.28 -17.73 15.06
N PRO A 19 -35.96 -17.91 13.76
CA PRO A 19 -34.59 -17.80 13.24
C PRO A 19 -34.04 -16.36 13.19
N GLU A 20 -34.75 -15.41 13.81
CA GLU A 20 -34.41 -13.99 13.82
C GLU A 20 -34.25 -13.55 15.27
N ILE A 21 -33.08 -13.76 15.85
CA ILE A 21 -32.69 -12.99 17.04
C ILE A 21 -32.45 -11.57 16.51
N PRO A 22 -33.30 -10.58 16.85
CA PRO A 22 -33.08 -9.22 16.41
C PRO A 22 -31.72 -8.77 16.95
N VAL A 23 -30.83 -8.39 16.05
CA VAL A 23 -29.50 -7.89 16.40
C VAL A 23 -29.68 -6.78 17.44
N PRO A 24 -28.98 -6.82 18.60
CA PRO A 24 -29.15 -5.82 19.64
C PRO A 24 -29.03 -4.38 19.09
N GLU A 25 -29.85 -3.47 19.60
CA GLU A 25 -29.98 -2.09 19.09
C GLU A 25 -28.63 -1.37 18.95
N HIS A 26 -27.72 -1.56 19.90
CA HIS A 26 -26.39 -0.96 19.88
C HIS A 26 -25.51 -1.42 18.70
N PHE A 27 -25.68 -2.66 18.22
CA PHE A 27 -24.97 -3.14 17.03
C PHE A 27 -25.56 -2.57 15.73
N GLN A 28 -26.88 -2.34 15.70
CA GLN A 28 -27.54 -1.71 14.54
C GLN A 28 -27.11 -0.24 14.41
N MET A 29 -27.09 0.51 15.53
CA MET A 29 -26.57 1.88 15.54
C MET A 29 -25.10 1.96 15.12
N PHE A 30 -24.28 1.01 15.57
CA PHE A 30 -22.89 0.96 15.16
C PHE A 30 -22.74 0.68 13.66
N ALA A 31 -23.52 -0.26 13.11
CA ALA A 31 -23.51 -0.58 11.69
C ALA A 31 -23.94 0.62 10.82
N SER A 32 -24.98 1.37 11.21
CA SER A 32 -25.42 2.56 10.45
C SER A 32 -24.37 3.66 10.45
N VAL A 33 -23.66 3.86 11.57
CA VAL A 33 -22.54 4.82 11.64
C VAL A 33 -21.39 4.35 10.75
N GLN A 34 -21.07 3.05 10.73
CA GLN A 34 -20.03 2.51 9.86
C GLN A 34 -20.36 2.69 8.37
N GLU A 35 -21.63 2.56 7.99
CA GLU A 35 -22.08 2.79 6.61
C GLU A 35 -21.94 4.26 6.18
N GLU A 36 -22.27 5.20 7.07
CA GLU A 36 -22.13 6.64 6.81
C GLU A 36 -20.65 7.05 6.65
N PHE A 37 -19.78 6.57 7.54
CA PHE A 37 -18.36 6.91 7.52
C PHE A 37 -17.52 6.08 6.54
N TYR A 38 -18.15 5.13 5.86
CA TYR A 38 -17.49 4.16 5.00
C TYR A 38 -16.56 4.80 3.96
N GLN A 39 -17.06 5.80 3.22
CA GLN A 39 -16.29 6.45 2.16
C GLN A 39 -15.07 7.21 2.71
N TYR A 40 -15.22 7.81 3.90
CA TYR A 40 -14.14 8.57 4.55
C TYR A 40 -13.05 7.64 5.09
N ASP A 41 -13.42 6.51 5.71
CA ASP A 41 -12.46 5.51 6.19
C ASP A 41 -11.67 4.90 5.02
N VAL A 42 -12.36 4.54 3.95
CA VAL A 42 -11.72 4.01 2.74
C VAL A 42 -10.72 5.00 2.14
N TYR A 43 -11.07 6.30 2.04
CA TYR A 43 -10.15 7.33 1.57
C TYR A 43 -8.95 7.50 2.52
N ALA A 44 -9.19 7.52 3.84
CA ALA A 44 -8.15 7.67 4.84
C ALA A 44 -7.10 6.54 4.76
N ARG A 45 -7.54 5.29 4.55
CA ARG A 45 -6.62 4.14 4.42
C ARG A 45 -5.81 4.18 3.13
N VAL A 46 -6.42 4.51 1.99
CA VAL A 46 -5.70 4.68 0.72
C VAL A 46 -4.67 5.81 0.82
N ALA A 47 -5.04 6.93 1.46
CA ALA A 47 -4.13 8.05 1.69
C ALA A 47 -2.97 7.67 2.62
N LEU A 48 -3.24 6.97 3.73
CA LEU A 48 -2.23 6.52 4.68
C LEU A 48 -1.26 5.54 4.01
N PHE A 49 -1.77 4.54 3.29
CA PHE A 49 -0.97 3.59 2.54
C PHE A 49 -0.06 4.29 1.53
N THR A 50 -0.64 5.17 0.70
CA THR A 50 0.11 5.91 -0.33
C THR A 50 1.18 6.79 0.30
N GLY A 51 0.86 7.49 1.40
CA GLY A 51 1.81 8.30 2.15
C GLY A 51 2.97 7.48 2.70
N PHE A 52 2.69 6.30 3.26
CA PHE A 52 3.71 5.41 3.80
C PHE A 52 4.61 4.82 2.71
N VAL A 53 4.04 4.44 1.56
CA VAL A 53 4.80 3.98 0.39
C VAL A 53 5.74 5.09 -0.11
N CYS A 54 5.25 6.31 -0.30
CA CYS A 54 6.08 7.45 -0.72
C CYS A 54 7.20 7.75 0.28
N PHE A 55 6.92 7.64 1.58
CA PHE A 55 7.91 7.85 2.63
C PHE A 55 9.00 6.78 2.60
N LEU A 56 8.62 5.50 2.57
CA LEU A 56 9.56 4.37 2.50
C LEU A 56 10.36 4.35 1.20
N ASP A 57 9.79 4.80 0.10
CA ASP A 57 10.45 4.91 -1.19
C ASP A 57 11.48 6.05 -1.22
N GLY A 58 11.23 7.17 -0.53
CA GLY A 58 12.18 8.29 -0.42
C GLY A 58 13.37 8.02 0.53
N LEU A 59 13.14 7.30 1.63
CA LEU A 59 14.17 6.97 2.62
C LEU A 59 15.46 6.33 2.07
N PRO A 60 15.44 5.32 1.17
CA PRO A 60 16.65 4.71 0.66
C PRO A 60 17.50 5.70 -0.14
N TYR A 61 16.90 6.62 -0.90
CA TYR A 61 17.66 7.66 -1.62
C TYR A 61 18.31 8.65 -0.65
N TYR A 62 17.59 9.05 0.39
CA TYR A 62 18.13 9.91 1.43
C TYR A 62 19.27 9.23 2.19
N GLY A 63 19.09 7.98 2.62
CA GLY A 63 20.10 7.20 3.33
C GLY A 63 21.35 6.94 2.47
N LEU A 64 21.15 6.65 1.18
CA LEU A 64 22.23 6.51 0.20
C LEU A 64 23.09 7.77 0.15
N GLY A 65 22.48 8.95 0.01
CA GLY A 65 23.21 10.22 -0.08
C GLY A 65 23.91 10.58 1.24
N GLN A 66 23.17 10.57 2.35
CA GLN A 66 23.65 10.95 3.67
C GLN A 66 24.89 10.12 4.08
N ILE A 67 24.78 8.78 4.02
CA ILE A 67 25.83 7.88 4.51
C ILE A 67 27.07 7.93 3.61
N ASN A 68 26.90 8.03 2.28
CA ASN A 68 28.04 8.06 1.37
C ASN A 68 28.79 9.40 1.41
N ILE A 69 28.08 10.52 1.54
CA ILE A 69 28.71 11.85 1.61
C ILE A 69 29.42 12.04 2.96
N GLU A 70 28.80 11.67 4.07
CA GLU A 70 29.31 11.94 5.41
C GLU A 70 30.32 10.88 5.90
N LEU A 71 29.99 9.59 5.79
CA LEU A 71 30.79 8.50 6.35
C LEU A 71 31.67 7.80 5.32
N ARG A 72 31.41 7.98 4.01
CA ARG A 72 32.07 7.27 2.91
C ARG A 72 32.09 5.74 3.08
N ALA A 73 31.09 5.21 3.78
CA ALA A 73 30.99 3.81 4.14
C ALA A 73 29.97 3.10 3.22
N PHE A 74 30.40 2.76 2.00
CA PHE A 74 29.54 2.18 0.96
C PHE A 74 28.77 0.94 1.41
N TRP A 75 29.44 0.04 2.16
CA TRP A 75 28.80 -1.19 2.64
C TRP A 75 27.64 -0.92 3.59
N VAL A 76 27.78 0.09 4.46
CA VAL A 76 26.73 0.48 5.41
C VAL A 76 25.58 1.13 4.66
N ALA A 77 25.88 1.99 3.67
CA ALA A 77 24.88 2.59 2.81
C ALA A 77 24.07 1.51 2.07
N TYR A 78 24.73 0.55 1.40
CA TYR A 78 24.04 -0.52 0.69
C TYR A 78 23.23 -1.45 1.59
N ALA A 79 23.74 -1.79 2.78
CA ALA A 79 23.01 -2.62 3.73
C ALA A 79 21.71 -1.94 4.20
N THR A 80 21.79 -0.65 4.57
CA THR A 80 20.64 0.14 5.04
C THR A 80 19.57 0.22 3.95
N VAL A 81 20.01 0.50 2.74
CA VAL A 81 19.17 0.71 1.57
C VAL A 81 18.53 -0.58 1.11
N PHE A 82 19.26 -1.69 1.17
CA PHE A 82 18.74 -3.02 0.91
C PHE A 82 17.61 -3.40 1.88
N ILE A 83 17.80 -3.15 3.18
CA ILE A 83 16.76 -3.45 4.20
C ILE A 83 15.49 -2.65 3.90
N ILE A 84 15.61 -1.36 3.57
CA ILE A 84 14.45 -0.52 3.28
C ILE A 84 13.77 -0.93 1.96
N ALA A 85 14.54 -1.22 0.90
CA ALA A 85 14.00 -1.68 -0.37
C ALA A 85 13.27 -3.03 -0.24
N VAL A 86 13.80 -3.97 0.55
CA VAL A 86 13.13 -5.24 0.86
C VAL A 86 11.86 -4.99 1.66
N THR A 87 11.88 -4.10 2.65
CA THR A 87 10.70 -3.73 3.44
C THR A 87 9.59 -3.16 2.57
N LEU A 88 9.94 -2.23 1.66
CA LEU A 88 9.01 -1.68 0.67
C LEU A 88 8.45 -2.80 -0.24
N GLY A 89 9.31 -3.68 -0.75
CA GLY A 89 8.88 -4.81 -1.57
C GLY A 89 7.95 -5.79 -0.85
N LEU A 90 8.17 -6.03 0.45
CA LEU A 90 7.29 -6.88 1.27
C LEU A 90 5.93 -6.22 1.50
N ILE A 91 5.90 -4.92 1.80
CA ILE A 91 4.65 -4.16 1.94
C ILE A 91 3.84 -4.23 0.65
N LEU A 92 4.45 -3.90 -0.50
CA LEU A 92 3.79 -3.98 -1.80
C LEU A 92 3.28 -5.41 -2.09
N ARG A 93 4.00 -6.45 -1.65
CA ARG A 93 3.60 -7.85 -1.83
C ARG A 93 2.43 -8.27 -0.95
N PHE A 94 2.39 -7.85 0.31
CA PHE A 94 1.27 -8.18 1.19
C PHE A 94 0.01 -7.42 0.81
N ASP A 95 0.19 -6.17 0.36
CA ASP A 95 -0.93 -5.29 0.15
C ASP A 95 -1.46 -5.31 -1.29
N ILE A 96 -0.60 -5.18 -2.31
CA ILE A 96 -1.05 -4.95 -3.69
C ILE A 96 -1.13 -6.22 -4.53
N ILE A 97 -0.21 -7.18 -4.36
CA ILE A 97 -0.14 -8.37 -5.24
C ILE A 97 -1.34 -9.28 -4.95
N PRO A 98 -2.33 -9.37 -5.87
CA PRO A 98 -3.50 -10.22 -5.63
C PRO A 98 -3.07 -11.68 -5.71
N THR A 99 -3.41 -12.45 -4.67
CA THR A 99 -3.18 -13.90 -4.65
C THR A 99 -4.13 -14.57 -5.65
N LYS A 100 -3.66 -14.67 -6.89
CA LYS A 100 -4.03 -15.63 -7.95
C LYS A 100 -5.45 -15.67 -8.53
N ASP A 101 -6.46 -14.94 -8.03
CA ASP A 101 -7.85 -15.23 -8.44
C ASP A 101 -8.75 -14.00 -8.71
N SER A 102 -8.21 -12.96 -9.34
CA SER A 102 -9.04 -11.90 -9.93
C SER A 102 -8.85 -11.92 -11.43
N GLY A 103 -9.85 -12.33 -12.19
CA GLY A 103 -9.86 -12.42 -13.66
C GLY A 103 -9.72 -11.08 -14.41
N LYS A 104 -8.85 -10.19 -13.94
CA LYS A 104 -8.65 -8.83 -14.43
C LYS A 104 -7.33 -8.73 -15.19
N LYS A 105 -7.38 -8.05 -16.35
CA LYS A 105 -6.20 -7.67 -17.12
C LYS A 105 -5.58 -6.40 -16.52
N HIS A 106 -4.53 -6.55 -15.71
CA HIS A 106 -3.68 -5.42 -15.32
C HIS A 106 -3.09 -4.76 -16.57
N LYS A 107 -3.14 -3.43 -16.71
CA LYS A 107 -2.54 -2.75 -17.88
C LYS A 107 -1.01 -2.77 -17.80
N LEU A 108 -0.46 -2.78 -16.59
CA LEU A 108 0.98 -2.83 -16.31
C LEU A 108 1.32 -3.97 -15.32
N PRO A 109 1.32 -5.25 -15.77
CA PRO A 109 1.69 -6.36 -14.90
C PRO A 109 3.17 -6.28 -14.50
N HIS A 110 3.47 -6.63 -13.25
CA HIS A 110 4.81 -6.67 -12.66
C HIS A 110 5.54 -5.32 -12.48
N CYS A 111 4.94 -4.20 -12.86
CA CYS A 111 5.55 -2.88 -12.70
C CYS A 111 5.68 -2.41 -11.24
N GLU A 112 5.07 -3.12 -10.30
CA GLU A 112 5.13 -2.83 -8.85
C GLU A 112 6.53 -3.00 -8.28
N TRP A 113 7.34 -3.88 -8.87
CA TRP A 113 8.72 -4.11 -8.42
C TRP A 113 9.68 -3.01 -8.85
N PHE A 114 9.29 -2.13 -9.78
CA PHE A 114 10.17 -1.07 -10.24
C PHE A 114 10.51 -0.04 -9.17
N GLY A 115 9.63 0.19 -8.18
CA GLY A 115 9.90 1.10 -7.06
C GLY A 115 11.12 0.65 -6.24
N PRO A 116 11.05 -0.49 -5.51
CA PRO A 116 12.19 -0.95 -4.73
C PRO A 116 13.43 -1.28 -5.58
N LEU A 117 13.26 -1.66 -6.85
CA LEU A 117 14.37 -1.99 -7.74
C LEU A 117 15.08 -0.74 -8.30
N ALA A 118 14.41 0.41 -8.41
CA ALA A 118 14.99 1.68 -8.91
C ALA A 118 16.17 2.17 -8.06
N VAL A 119 16.24 1.72 -6.83
CA VAL A 119 17.32 2.03 -5.88
C VAL A 119 18.65 1.39 -6.30
N LEU A 120 18.64 0.25 -7.01
CA LEU A 120 19.86 -0.42 -7.47
C LEU A 120 20.66 0.41 -8.49
N PRO A 121 20.09 0.88 -9.62
CA PRO A 121 20.83 1.74 -10.54
C PRO A 121 21.29 3.04 -9.87
N ALA A 122 20.53 3.59 -8.92
CA ALA A 122 20.96 4.75 -8.14
C ALA A 122 22.21 4.46 -7.28
N SER A 123 22.26 3.29 -6.61
CA SER A 123 23.44 2.88 -5.84
C SER A 123 24.68 2.64 -6.71
N ILE A 124 24.50 2.11 -7.93
CA ILE A 124 25.58 1.91 -8.90
C ILE A 124 26.10 3.26 -9.39
N ALA A 125 25.20 4.19 -9.74
CA ALA A 125 25.57 5.55 -10.15
C ALA A 125 26.43 6.24 -9.09
N MET A 126 26.03 6.14 -7.81
CA MET A 126 26.80 6.73 -6.71
C MET A 126 28.16 6.05 -6.48
N SER A 127 28.28 4.75 -6.75
CA SER A 127 29.58 4.07 -6.74
C SER A 127 30.53 4.62 -7.81
N LEU A 128 29.99 4.89 -9.01
CA LEU A 128 30.75 5.36 -10.16
C LEU A 128 31.18 6.82 -10.01
N ASP A 129 30.40 7.63 -9.29
CA ASP A 129 30.71 9.03 -8.99
C ASP A 129 31.91 9.18 -8.05
N PHE A 130 32.11 8.20 -7.15
CA PHE A 130 33.16 8.23 -6.12
C PHE A 130 34.57 7.80 -6.59
N GLN A 131 34.85 7.87 -7.89
CA GLN A 131 36.16 7.49 -8.43
C GLN A 131 37.25 8.51 -8.09
N VAL A 132 38.43 8.02 -7.70
CA VAL A 132 39.60 8.86 -7.39
C VAL A 132 40.14 9.57 -8.64
N GLN A 133 40.02 8.93 -9.80
CA GLN A 133 40.49 9.47 -11.07
C GLN A 133 39.30 9.83 -11.95
N TYR A 134 39.36 11.03 -12.53
CA TYR A 134 38.34 11.47 -13.47
C TYR A 134 38.38 10.60 -14.73
N SER A 135 37.23 10.01 -15.08
CA SER A 135 37.04 9.26 -16.31
C SER A 135 35.75 9.74 -17.00
N PRO A 136 35.83 10.27 -18.23
CA PRO A 136 34.65 10.74 -18.95
C PRO A 136 33.68 9.59 -19.26
N THR A 137 34.21 8.38 -19.42
CA THR A 137 33.40 7.17 -19.63
C THR A 137 32.58 6.82 -18.38
N SER A 138 33.17 6.90 -17.19
CA SER A 138 32.45 6.65 -15.93
C SER A 138 31.32 7.66 -15.73
N MET A 139 31.58 8.94 -16.04
CA MET A 139 30.58 10.00 -15.98
C MET A 139 29.38 9.71 -16.90
N ALA A 140 29.64 9.26 -18.13
CA ALA A 140 28.58 8.90 -19.06
C ALA A 140 27.73 7.72 -18.55
N PHE A 141 28.37 6.68 -18.01
CA PHE A 141 27.65 5.56 -17.39
C PHE A 141 26.85 5.98 -16.16
N CYS A 142 27.38 6.87 -15.32
CA CYS A 142 26.66 7.42 -14.17
C CYS A 142 25.34 8.08 -14.60
N TRP A 143 25.37 8.92 -15.63
CA TRP A 143 24.15 9.54 -16.19
C TRP A 143 23.15 8.53 -16.72
N ILE A 144 23.60 7.49 -17.43
CA ILE A 144 22.71 6.42 -17.92
C ILE A 144 22.00 5.75 -16.74
N CYS A 145 22.73 5.41 -15.67
CA CYS A 145 22.15 4.81 -14.48
C CYS A 145 21.13 5.74 -13.80
N ILE A 146 21.40 7.04 -13.72
CA ILE A 146 20.47 8.04 -13.17
C ILE A 146 19.17 8.09 -13.98
N PHE A 147 19.26 8.15 -15.32
CA PHE A 147 18.06 8.15 -16.17
C PHE A 147 17.26 6.86 -16.05
N VAL A 148 17.93 5.70 -15.97
CA VAL A 148 17.24 4.42 -15.74
C VAL A 148 16.50 4.42 -14.41
N ALA A 149 17.12 4.92 -13.34
CA ALA A 149 16.47 5.03 -12.03
C ALA A 149 15.23 5.93 -12.10
N TYR A 150 15.32 7.10 -12.75
CA TYR A 150 14.16 7.98 -12.96
C TYR A 150 13.04 7.34 -13.78
N ILE A 151 13.37 6.61 -14.85
CA ILE A 151 12.37 5.91 -15.66
C ILE A 151 11.66 4.84 -14.83
N MET A 152 12.40 4.06 -14.04
CA MET A 152 11.81 3.05 -13.15
C MET A 152 10.90 3.70 -12.10
N GLN A 153 11.31 4.82 -11.52
CA GLN A 153 10.51 5.58 -10.56
C GLN A 153 9.24 6.15 -11.19
N ALA A 154 9.33 6.66 -12.43
CA ALA A 154 8.18 7.17 -13.16
C ALA A 154 7.18 6.06 -13.49
N VAL A 155 7.66 4.88 -13.92
CA VAL A 155 6.81 3.70 -14.16
C VAL A 155 6.13 3.24 -12.87
N PHE A 156 6.86 3.24 -11.75
CA PHE A 156 6.29 2.92 -10.44
C PHE A 156 5.20 3.91 -10.02
N ALA A 157 5.42 5.21 -10.20
CA ALA A 157 4.42 6.24 -9.92
C ALA A 157 3.16 6.09 -10.79
N LEU A 158 3.32 5.76 -12.08
CA LEU A 158 2.19 5.47 -12.97
C LEU A 158 1.42 4.22 -12.53
N ARG A 159 2.10 3.19 -12.02
CA ARG A 159 1.45 1.99 -11.46
C ARG A 159 0.66 2.34 -10.20
N MET A 160 1.20 3.16 -9.31
CA MET A 160 0.48 3.63 -8.12
C MET A 160 -0.74 4.48 -8.50
N LEU A 161 -0.65 5.29 -9.55
CA LEU A 161 -1.79 6.04 -10.10
C LEU A 161 -2.88 5.09 -10.65
N GLU A 162 -2.50 4.03 -11.35
CA GLU A 162 -3.43 3.00 -11.86
C GLU A 162 -4.22 2.33 -10.73
N LEU A 163 -3.59 2.11 -9.56
CA LEU A 163 -4.26 1.52 -8.40
C LEU A 163 -5.33 2.43 -7.79
N ILE A 164 -5.15 3.75 -7.88
CA ILE A 164 -6.05 4.75 -7.29
C ILE A 164 -7.22 5.07 -8.24
N LEU A 165 -7.05 4.83 -9.54
CA LEU A 165 -8.08 5.15 -10.54
C LEU A 165 -9.32 4.26 -10.38
N PRO A 166 -10.53 4.86 -10.25
CA PRO A 166 -11.76 4.08 -10.23
C PRO A 166 -12.04 3.51 -11.63
N ASP A 167 -12.19 2.18 -11.74
CA ASP A 167 -12.63 1.54 -12.98
C ASP A 167 -14.07 1.97 -13.30
N GLN A 168 -14.28 2.67 -14.41
CA GLN A 168 -15.59 3.19 -14.87
C GLN A 168 -16.63 2.11 -15.24
N LEU A 169 -16.36 0.82 -14.99
CA LEU A 169 -17.13 -0.32 -15.49
C LEU A 169 -17.53 -1.30 -14.36
N ARG A 170 -17.91 -0.76 -13.20
CA ARG A 170 -18.19 -1.59 -12.01
C ARG A 170 -19.55 -1.32 -11.39
N GLU A 171 -20.54 -1.66 -12.20
CA GLU A 171 -21.90 -1.94 -11.74
C GLU A 171 -21.90 -3.21 -10.87
N ALA A 172 -22.57 -3.12 -9.71
CA ALA A 172 -23.14 -4.23 -8.95
C ALA A 172 -22.19 -5.28 -8.34
N ALA A 173 -21.27 -4.86 -7.46
CA ALA A 173 -20.79 -5.78 -6.42
C ALA A 173 -21.68 -5.63 -5.18
N ASP A 174 -22.49 -6.66 -4.88
CA ASP A 174 -23.27 -6.77 -3.64
C ASP A 174 -22.34 -6.59 -2.42
N ASP A 175 -22.41 -5.42 -1.78
CA ASP A 175 -21.77 -5.16 -0.50
C ASP A 175 -22.56 -5.90 0.59
N LYS A 176 -22.06 -7.08 0.99
CA LYS A 176 -22.60 -7.85 2.12
C LYS A 176 -21.91 -7.41 3.40
N VAL A 177 -22.69 -6.99 4.39
CA VAL A 177 -22.20 -6.72 5.76
C VAL A 177 -21.47 -7.96 6.29
N GLY A 178 -20.20 -7.81 6.65
CA GLY A 178 -19.32 -8.90 7.09
C GLY A 178 -18.45 -9.54 6.01
N ALA A 179 -18.58 -9.15 4.74
CA ALA A 179 -17.55 -9.40 3.75
C ALA A 179 -16.32 -8.53 4.02
N VAL A 180 -15.20 -8.87 3.39
CA VAL A 180 -14.05 -7.96 3.23
C VAL A 180 -14.60 -6.57 2.92
N TRP A 181 -14.31 -5.62 3.80
CA TRP A 181 -15.13 -4.44 4.02
C TRP A 181 -14.96 -3.38 2.92
N TYR A 182 -13.89 -3.42 2.11
CA TYR A 182 -13.84 -2.69 0.85
C TYR A 182 -14.65 -3.43 -0.22
N PRO A 183 -15.19 -2.73 -1.23
CA PRO A 183 -15.89 -3.41 -2.29
C PRO A 183 -14.88 -4.40 -2.91
N LYS A 184 -15.27 -5.66 -3.22
CA LYS A 184 -14.40 -6.59 -4.00
C LYS A 184 -13.93 -5.97 -5.33
N GLN A 185 -14.54 -4.84 -5.65
CA GLN A 185 -14.25 -3.95 -6.73
C GLN A 185 -13.15 -2.92 -6.59
N TRP A 186 -12.57 -2.73 -5.42
CA TRP A 186 -11.43 -1.87 -5.31
C TRP A 186 -10.13 -2.68 -5.26
N LEU A 187 -9.06 -2.10 -5.79
CA LEU A 187 -7.70 -2.65 -5.76
C LEU A 187 -7.03 -2.29 -4.42
N VAL A 188 -7.80 -2.36 -3.32
CA VAL A 188 -7.30 -2.01 -1.99
C VAL A 188 -6.65 -3.24 -1.39
N PRO A 189 -5.62 -3.02 -0.58
CA PRO A 189 -4.97 -4.13 0.05
C PRO A 189 -5.76 -4.97 1.04
N SER A 190 -5.42 -6.26 1.08
CA SER A 190 -6.17 -7.24 1.88
C SER A 190 -5.85 -7.31 3.36
N SER A 191 -4.84 -6.57 3.82
CA SER A 191 -4.30 -6.66 5.18
C SER A 191 -4.46 -5.39 6.05
N MET A 192 -5.36 -4.46 5.69
CA MET A 192 -5.74 -3.34 6.58
C MET A 192 -7.11 -3.50 7.24
#